data_AF-A0A2V8S139-F1
#
_entry.id   AF-A0A2V8S139-F1
#
_cell.length_a   1.000
_cell.length_b   1.000
_cell.length_c   1.000
_cell.angle_alpha   90.00
_cell.angle_beta   90.00
_cell.angle_gamma   90.00
#
_symmetry.space_group_name_H-M   'P 1'
#
loop_
_entity.id
_entity.type
_entity.pdbx_description
1 polymer ?
#
loop_
_entity_poly.entity_id
_entity_poly.type
_entity_poly.pdbx_seq_one_letter_code
_entity_poly.pdbx_strand_id
1 'polypeptide(L)'
;MSDSYTFLSALLAQKQQAYGKALEYAVAAALLAALNTRGAQAALTDSDAARTAHHRYDALADEARAKYDLGARAGVRLLARLEPVLQAPAQDERFTLRIQADVQGEAGDVRDVVVESARGWTLGVSVKHNNDVAKNPRLARTLDFCQHWTNHPCDAAYFETIAPVFTELERQSAIGAHWSALHLTEQEKAARFYRPVLLALAAQLERLARQHTDAPSALVAYFLGRQDFYKLIVSMPTRTTTVQAFSFAGTLGQTPNVSKQNAAVNKSIVQITRLSLPTRLQAVAFKPHSDNTLLITFDRDWAFSLRLHNASAYIETSLKLDVRMTSAPPGLVELQERW
;
A
#
# COMPACT_ATOMS: atom_id res chain seq x y z
N MET A 1 -11.23 -18.59 -27.49
CA MET A 1 -9.97 -17.93 -27.07
C MET A 1 -10.18 -16.70 -26.18
N SER A 2 -11.31 -15.99 -26.25
CA SER A 2 -11.64 -14.85 -25.36
C SER A 2 -11.89 -15.28 -23.90
N ASP A 3 -12.74 -16.29 -23.68
CA ASP A 3 -13.17 -16.70 -22.33
C ASP A 3 -12.05 -17.24 -21.44
N SER A 4 -11.02 -17.85 -22.04
CA SER A 4 -9.86 -18.37 -21.31
C SER A 4 -9.01 -17.26 -20.70
N TYR A 5 -8.85 -16.12 -21.39
CA TYR A 5 -8.08 -14.98 -20.86
C TYR A 5 -8.85 -14.23 -19.76
N THR A 6 -10.17 -14.14 -19.89
CA THR A 6 -11.07 -13.54 -18.90
C THR A 6 -11.00 -14.30 -17.57
N PHE A 7 -11.15 -15.63 -17.61
CA PHE A 7 -11.00 -16.47 -16.42
C PHE A 7 -9.62 -16.32 -15.78
N LEU A 8 -8.55 -16.32 -16.59
CA LEU A 8 -7.18 -16.22 -16.09
C LEU A 8 -6.91 -14.89 -15.37
N SER A 9 -7.38 -13.74 -15.89
CA SER A 9 -7.12 -12.43 -15.27
C SER A 9 -7.85 -12.24 -13.92
N ALA A 10 -9.13 -12.62 -13.84
CA ALA A 10 -9.91 -12.60 -12.60
C ALA A 10 -9.32 -13.58 -11.57
N LEU A 11 -8.92 -14.77 -12.03
CA LEU A 11 -8.23 -15.76 -11.20
C LEU A 11 -6.90 -15.24 -10.68
N LEU A 12 -6.12 -14.50 -11.48
CA LEU A 12 -4.85 -13.91 -11.06
C LEU A 12 -5.05 -12.81 -10.01
N ALA A 13 -6.04 -11.94 -10.16
CA ALA A 13 -6.36 -10.91 -9.17
C ALA A 13 -6.84 -11.54 -7.85
N GLN A 14 -7.73 -12.54 -7.92
CA GLN A 14 -8.20 -13.29 -6.76
C GLN A 14 -7.06 -14.06 -6.07
N LYS A 15 -6.16 -14.66 -6.85
CA LYS A 15 -4.94 -15.30 -6.34
C LYS A 15 -4.04 -14.30 -5.63
N GLN A 16 -3.79 -13.13 -6.23
CA GLN A 16 -2.95 -12.11 -5.61
C GLN A 16 -3.52 -11.61 -4.29
N GLN A 17 -4.84 -11.41 -4.19
CA GLN A 17 -5.50 -11.07 -2.92
C GLN A 17 -5.38 -12.21 -1.90
N ALA A 18 -5.62 -13.45 -2.32
CA ALA A 18 -5.48 -14.62 -1.45
C ALA A 18 -4.04 -14.79 -0.92
N TYR A 19 -3.04 -14.58 -1.79
CA TYR A 19 -1.62 -14.58 -1.43
C TYR A 19 -1.26 -13.43 -0.49
N GLY A 20 -1.82 -12.24 -0.69
CA GLY A 20 -1.69 -11.13 0.25
C GLY A 20 -2.19 -11.51 1.65
N LYS A 21 -3.43 -11.99 1.75
CA LYS A 21 -4.03 -12.42 3.03
C LYS A 21 -3.29 -13.56 3.71
N ALA A 22 -2.84 -14.55 2.95
CA ALA A 22 -2.01 -15.62 3.51
C ALA A 22 -0.69 -15.10 4.10
N LEU A 23 -0.07 -14.10 3.45
CA LEU A 23 1.16 -13.48 3.93
C LEU A 23 0.92 -12.60 5.16
N GLU A 24 -0.20 -11.87 5.23
CA GLU A 24 -0.61 -11.13 6.43
C GLU A 24 -0.67 -12.05 7.65
N TYR A 25 -1.28 -13.23 7.52
CA TYR A 25 -1.31 -14.23 8.59
C TYR A 25 0.09 -14.74 8.95
N ALA A 26 0.92 -15.10 7.96
CA ALA A 26 2.28 -15.56 8.21
C ALA A 26 3.12 -14.53 8.99
N VAL A 27 2.97 -13.23 8.67
CA VAL A 27 3.63 -12.13 9.40
C VAL A 27 3.08 -12.00 10.82
N ALA A 28 1.77 -12.05 11.00
CA ALA A 28 1.15 -12.01 12.33
C ALA A 28 1.61 -13.18 13.21
N ALA A 29 1.64 -14.41 12.66
CA ALA A 29 2.11 -15.60 13.34
C ALA A 29 3.61 -15.51 13.70
N ALA A 30 4.45 -14.97 12.80
CA ALA A 30 5.86 -14.75 13.06
C ALA A 30 6.09 -13.70 14.18
N LEU A 31 5.31 -12.61 14.20
CA LEU A 31 5.36 -11.61 15.28
C LEU A 31 4.93 -12.21 16.62
N LEU A 32 3.82 -12.96 16.62
CA LEU A 32 3.31 -13.67 17.80
C LEU A 32 4.37 -14.60 18.40
N ALA A 33 4.97 -15.45 17.57
CA ALA A 33 6.02 -16.37 17.98
C ALA A 33 7.25 -15.63 18.51
N ALA A 34 7.65 -14.54 17.84
CA ALA A 34 8.83 -13.76 18.21
C ALA A 34 8.65 -13.00 19.54
N LEU A 35 7.44 -12.55 19.87
CA LEU A 35 7.13 -11.93 21.16
C LEU A 35 7.07 -12.99 22.28
N ASN A 36 6.34 -14.08 22.07
CA ASN A 36 6.17 -15.15 23.06
C ASN A 36 7.50 -15.85 23.39
N THR A 37 8.35 -16.10 22.39
CA THR A 37 9.69 -16.69 22.61
C THR A 37 10.60 -15.79 23.47
N ARG A 38 10.33 -14.48 23.52
CA ARG A 38 11.09 -13.51 24.31
C ARG A 38 10.50 -13.26 25.71
N GLY A 39 9.49 -14.03 26.11
CA GLY A 39 8.90 -13.97 27.45
C GLY A 39 7.76 -12.96 27.62
N ALA A 40 7.27 -12.37 26.53
CA ALA A 40 6.04 -11.59 26.52
C ALA A 40 4.80 -12.49 26.41
N GLN A 41 3.62 -11.93 26.67
CA GLN A 41 2.32 -12.58 26.46
C GLN A 41 1.61 -11.93 25.27
N ALA A 42 1.76 -12.51 24.09
CA ALA A 42 1.13 -12.04 22.87
C ALA A 42 -0.03 -12.95 22.45
N ALA A 43 -1.13 -12.36 21.98
CA ALA A 43 -2.28 -13.08 21.44
C ALA A 43 -2.79 -12.42 20.15
N LEU A 44 -3.19 -13.22 19.18
CA LEU A 44 -3.89 -12.76 17.98
C LEU A 44 -5.40 -12.67 18.27
N THR A 45 -6.00 -11.52 17.99
CA THR A 45 -7.45 -11.32 18.14
C THR A 45 -8.21 -12.15 17.11
N ASP A 46 -9.15 -12.98 17.59
CA ASP A 46 -10.04 -13.73 16.71
C ASP A 46 -11.08 -12.79 16.08
N SER A 47 -10.97 -12.61 14.76
CA SER A 47 -11.81 -11.72 13.96
C SER A 47 -12.05 -12.34 12.58
N ASP A 48 -13.05 -11.89 11.85
CA ASP A 48 -13.30 -12.38 10.49
C ASP A 48 -12.11 -12.18 9.56
N ALA A 49 -11.40 -11.05 9.69
CA ALA A 49 -10.18 -10.77 8.95
C ALA A 49 -9.08 -11.78 9.30
N ALA A 50 -8.86 -12.06 10.59
CA ALA A 50 -7.87 -13.04 11.03
C ALA A 50 -8.21 -14.47 10.59
N ARG A 51 -9.47 -14.90 10.72
CA ARG A 51 -9.93 -16.22 10.24
C ARG A 51 -9.80 -16.37 8.74
N THR A 52 -10.14 -15.32 7.99
CA THR A 52 -9.98 -15.31 6.52
C THR A 52 -8.51 -15.45 6.14
N ALA A 53 -7.63 -14.65 6.75
CA ALA A 53 -6.19 -14.69 6.50
C ALA A 53 -5.60 -16.07 6.85
N HIS A 54 -5.99 -16.65 7.99
CA HIS A 54 -5.58 -17.99 8.41
C HIS A 54 -6.05 -19.05 7.41
N HIS A 55 -7.32 -19.05 7.01
CA HIS A 55 -7.84 -19.99 6.01
C HIS A 55 -7.10 -19.87 4.67
N ARG A 56 -6.75 -18.66 4.23
CA ARG A 56 -5.94 -18.47 3.00
C ARG A 56 -4.53 -19.02 3.15
N TYR A 57 -3.93 -18.90 4.33
CA TYR A 57 -2.64 -19.47 4.64
C TYR A 57 -2.68 -21.02 4.69
N ASP A 58 -3.71 -21.61 5.30
CA ASP A 58 -3.88 -23.07 5.36
C ASP A 58 -4.11 -23.68 3.97
N ALA A 59 -4.79 -22.95 3.09
CA ALA A 59 -5.01 -23.34 1.70
C ALA A 59 -3.73 -23.31 0.83
N LEU A 60 -2.60 -22.81 1.33
CA LEU A 60 -1.32 -22.89 0.61
C LEU A 60 -0.79 -24.33 0.61
N ALA A 61 -0.14 -24.71 -0.48
CA ALA A 61 0.67 -25.93 -0.51
C ALA A 61 1.85 -25.81 0.46
N ASP A 62 2.32 -26.93 1.03
CA ASP A 62 3.38 -26.95 2.05
C ASP A 62 4.64 -26.19 1.63
N GLU A 63 5.10 -26.37 0.39
CA GLU A 63 6.28 -25.68 -0.13
C GLU A 63 6.07 -24.15 -0.20
N ALA A 64 4.86 -23.71 -0.58
CA ALA A 64 4.51 -22.29 -0.62
C ALA A 64 4.42 -21.72 0.80
N ARG A 65 3.76 -22.43 1.71
CA ARG A 65 3.64 -22.06 3.13
C ARG A 65 5.02 -21.91 3.79
N ALA A 66 5.95 -22.85 3.55
CA ALA A 66 7.32 -22.76 4.05
C ALA A 66 8.04 -21.49 3.58
N LYS A 67 7.87 -21.09 2.31
CA LYS A 67 8.43 -19.84 1.76
C LYS A 67 7.82 -18.60 2.42
N TYR A 68 6.51 -18.59 2.64
CA TYR A 68 5.83 -17.50 3.33
C TYR A 68 6.36 -17.33 4.75
N ASP A 69 6.54 -18.44 5.47
CA ASP A 69 7.07 -18.41 6.82
C ASP A 69 8.52 -17.92 6.87
N LEU A 70 9.36 -18.35 5.92
CA LEU A 70 10.75 -17.86 5.81
C LEU A 70 10.78 -16.34 5.57
N GLY A 71 9.99 -15.85 4.61
CA GLY A 71 9.89 -14.43 4.31
C GLY A 71 9.33 -13.60 5.46
N ALA A 72 8.29 -14.10 6.12
CA ALA A 72 7.70 -13.46 7.30
C ALA A 72 8.70 -13.39 8.46
N ARG A 73 9.39 -14.50 8.78
CA ARG A 73 10.43 -14.52 9.82
C ARG A 73 11.59 -13.58 9.51
N ALA A 74 12.02 -13.50 8.25
CA ALA A 74 13.05 -12.54 7.84
C ALA A 74 12.60 -11.08 8.07
N GLY A 75 11.36 -10.75 7.71
CA GLY A 75 10.78 -9.44 7.98
C GLY A 75 10.67 -9.13 9.47
N VAL A 76 10.22 -10.08 10.29
CA VAL A 76 10.15 -9.91 11.76
C VAL A 76 11.53 -9.74 12.39
N ARG A 77 12.57 -10.40 11.87
CA ARG A 77 13.95 -10.15 12.31
C ARG A 77 14.39 -8.71 11.99
N LEU A 78 14.08 -8.20 10.79
CA LEU A 78 14.37 -6.81 10.44
C LEU A 78 13.60 -5.83 11.33
N LEU A 79 12.30 -6.07 11.55
CA LEU A 79 11.48 -5.26 12.46
C LEU A 79 12.06 -5.26 13.88
N ALA A 80 12.49 -6.41 14.40
CA ALA A 80 13.12 -6.49 15.72
C ALA A 80 14.47 -5.77 15.81
N ARG A 81 15.16 -5.50 14.69
CA ARG A 81 16.36 -4.63 14.70
C ARG A 81 15.99 -3.15 14.71
N LEU A 82 14.81 -2.80 14.21
CA LEU A 82 14.30 -1.43 14.14
C LEU A 82 13.49 -1.03 15.37
N GLU A 83 12.86 -1.98 16.05
CA GLU A 83 11.95 -1.75 17.16
C GLU A 83 12.48 -2.36 18.47
N PRO A 84 13.00 -1.54 19.40
CA PRO A 84 13.45 -1.99 20.71
C PRO A 84 12.46 -2.86 21.48
N VAL A 85 11.18 -2.52 21.43
CA VAL A 85 10.11 -3.26 22.14
C VAL A 85 9.93 -4.67 21.55
N LEU A 86 10.12 -4.85 20.24
CA LEU A 86 10.12 -6.18 19.62
C LEU A 86 11.40 -6.97 19.89
N GLN A 87 12.53 -6.28 20.03
CA GLN A 87 13.84 -6.88 20.27
C GLN A 87 13.94 -7.50 21.66
N ALA A 88 13.46 -6.76 22.66
CA ALA A 88 13.55 -7.09 24.08
C ALA A 88 12.29 -6.58 24.82
N PRO A 89 11.13 -7.21 24.60
CA PRO A 89 9.91 -6.85 25.33
C PRO A 89 10.11 -7.09 26.83
N ALA A 90 9.37 -6.37 27.68
CA ALA A 90 9.44 -6.63 29.11
C ALA A 90 8.86 -8.02 29.43
N GLN A 91 9.48 -8.73 30.37
CA GLN A 91 8.91 -9.95 30.93
C GLN A 91 7.54 -9.61 31.50
N ASP A 92 6.49 -10.35 31.13
CA ASP A 92 5.07 -10.12 31.44
C ASP A 92 4.28 -9.16 30.54
N GLU A 93 4.94 -8.46 29.61
CA GLU A 93 4.25 -7.47 28.78
C GLU A 93 3.21 -8.13 27.88
N ARG A 94 1.99 -7.59 27.90
CA ARG A 94 0.87 -8.11 27.12
C ARG A 94 0.75 -7.38 25.80
N PHE A 95 0.73 -8.14 24.72
CA PHE A 95 0.53 -7.65 23.37
C PHE A 95 -0.74 -8.22 22.75
N THR A 96 -1.52 -7.36 22.10
CA THR A 96 -2.64 -7.75 21.24
C THR A 96 -2.24 -7.55 19.80
N LEU A 97 -2.34 -8.61 18.99
CA LEU A 97 -2.15 -8.56 17.56
C LEU A 97 -3.52 -8.55 16.87
N ARG A 98 -3.64 -7.78 15.80
CA ARG A 98 -4.83 -7.70 14.95
C ARG A 98 -4.42 -7.73 13.50
N ILE A 99 -5.14 -8.53 12.71
CA ILE A 99 -5.15 -8.41 11.25
C ILE A 99 -6.32 -7.50 10.90
N GLN A 100 -6.06 -6.40 10.20
CA GLN A 100 -7.10 -5.42 9.87
C GLN A 100 -7.97 -5.89 8.72
N ALA A 101 -9.25 -5.48 8.76
CA ALA A 101 -10.17 -5.67 7.64
C ALA A 101 -9.88 -4.66 6.52
N ASP A 102 -10.15 -5.05 5.28
CA ASP A 102 -9.88 -4.22 4.09
C ASP A 102 -10.53 -2.83 4.15
N VAL A 103 -11.68 -2.70 4.84
CA VAL A 103 -12.39 -1.42 5.05
C VAL A 103 -11.54 -0.36 5.75
N GLN A 104 -10.58 -0.75 6.60
CA GLN A 104 -9.68 0.19 7.27
C GLN A 104 -8.66 0.78 6.28
N GLY A 105 -8.21 -0.02 5.30
CA GLY A 105 -7.39 0.43 4.19
C GLY A 105 -8.10 1.45 3.30
N GLU A 106 -9.41 1.26 3.07
CA GLU A 106 -10.25 2.22 2.36
C GLU A 106 -10.37 3.54 3.13
N ALA A 107 -10.48 3.48 4.46
CA ALA A 107 -10.50 4.64 5.35
C ALA A 107 -9.12 5.34 5.50
N GLY A 108 -8.05 4.77 4.92
CA GLY A 108 -6.71 5.38 4.88
C GLY A 108 -5.70 4.84 5.89
N ASP A 109 -6.04 3.78 6.63
CA ASP A 109 -5.10 3.03 7.46
C ASP A 109 -4.52 1.85 6.67
N VAL A 110 -3.29 1.99 6.21
CA VAL A 110 -2.61 1.02 5.33
C VAL A 110 -2.00 -0.17 6.08
N ARG A 111 -2.13 -0.22 7.41
CA ARG A 111 -1.55 -1.28 8.25
C ARG A 111 -2.41 -2.53 8.16
N ASP A 112 -1.85 -3.61 7.65
CA ASP A 112 -2.53 -4.90 7.54
C ASP A 112 -2.44 -5.69 8.85
N VAL A 113 -1.31 -5.57 9.56
CA VAL A 113 -1.10 -6.15 10.90
C VAL A 113 -0.75 -5.04 11.88
N VAL A 114 -1.47 -4.99 13.01
CA VAL A 114 -1.22 -4.05 14.10
C VAL A 114 -0.90 -4.83 15.37
N VAL A 115 0.16 -4.41 16.07
CA VAL A 115 0.54 -4.93 17.40
C VAL A 115 0.40 -3.79 18.40
N GLU A 116 -0.32 -4.02 19.49
CA GLU A 116 -0.51 -3.04 20.56
C GLU A 116 -0.05 -3.64 21.88
N SER A 117 0.79 -2.91 22.60
CA SER A 117 1.16 -3.23 23.98
C SER A 117 0.15 -2.61 24.95
N ALA A 118 -0.15 -3.33 26.03
CA ALA A 118 -0.90 -2.78 27.17
C ALA A 118 -0.22 -1.56 27.83
N ARG A 119 1.06 -1.29 27.50
CA ARG A 119 1.86 -0.15 27.98
C ARG A 119 1.89 1.02 26.99
N GLY A 120 1.07 1.00 25.93
CA GLY A 120 0.87 2.14 25.02
C GLY A 120 1.81 2.22 23.80
N TRP A 121 2.62 1.18 23.55
CA TRP A 121 3.40 1.07 22.31
C TRP A 121 2.58 0.39 21.21
N THR A 122 2.73 0.85 19.97
CA THR A 122 2.03 0.30 18.79
C THR A 122 2.99 0.11 17.62
N LEU A 123 2.83 -1.01 16.92
CA LEU A 123 3.47 -1.29 15.65
C LEU A 123 2.44 -1.48 14.56
N GLY A 124 2.61 -0.75 13.45
CA GLY A 124 1.89 -0.98 12.21
C GLY A 124 2.76 -1.68 11.17
N VAL A 125 2.24 -2.70 10.52
CA VAL A 125 2.89 -3.36 9.38
C VAL A 125 1.95 -3.42 8.19
N SER A 126 2.33 -2.80 7.07
CA SER A 126 1.70 -3.00 5.76
C SER A 126 2.42 -4.12 5.02
N VAL A 127 1.74 -5.23 4.77
CA VAL A 127 2.32 -6.47 4.24
C VAL A 127 2.08 -6.54 2.74
N LYS A 128 3.15 -6.73 1.96
CA LYS A 128 3.08 -6.80 0.50
C LYS A 128 3.72 -8.09 -0.04
N HIS A 129 2.95 -8.79 -0.87
CA HIS A 129 3.39 -10.01 -1.56
C HIS A 129 3.83 -9.69 -3.00
N ASN A 130 5.13 -9.77 -3.30
CA ASN A 130 5.72 -9.54 -4.63
C ASN A 130 5.38 -8.19 -5.29
N ASN A 131 4.94 -7.21 -4.53
CA ASN A 131 4.54 -5.91 -5.06
C ASN A 131 4.95 -4.77 -4.13
N ASP A 132 5.19 -3.61 -4.73
CA ASP A 132 5.60 -2.37 -4.05
C ASP A 132 4.55 -1.27 -4.21
N VAL A 133 3.36 -1.60 -4.71
CA VAL A 133 2.27 -0.65 -4.93
C VAL A 133 1.89 0.03 -3.62
N ALA A 134 1.79 1.35 -3.65
CA ALA A 134 1.41 2.16 -2.50
C ALA A 134 -0.12 2.13 -2.32
N LYS A 135 -0.85 2.48 -3.37
CA LYS A 135 -2.32 2.51 -3.35
C LYS A 135 -2.89 2.26 -4.75
N ASN A 136 -4.16 1.88 -4.77
CA ASN A 136 -4.87 1.50 -5.98
C ASN A 136 -6.22 2.23 -6.14
N PRO A 137 -6.27 3.58 -6.13
CA PRO A 137 -7.53 4.30 -6.22
C PRO A 137 -8.18 4.10 -7.60
N ARG A 138 -9.50 4.30 -7.64
CA ARG A 138 -10.27 4.31 -8.89
C ARG A 138 -10.60 5.75 -9.28
N LEU A 139 -10.81 5.97 -10.57
CA LEU A 139 -11.44 7.15 -11.14
C LEU A 139 -12.73 6.72 -11.82
N ALA A 140 -13.80 7.48 -11.64
CA ALA A 140 -15.11 7.22 -12.21
C ALA A 140 -15.82 8.55 -12.50
N ARG A 141 -16.90 8.51 -13.30
CA ARG A 141 -17.64 9.71 -13.72
C ARG A 141 -18.07 10.63 -12.59
N THR A 142 -18.44 10.06 -11.44
CA THR A 142 -19.00 10.78 -10.28
C THR A 142 -18.11 10.72 -9.04
N LEU A 143 -16.95 10.07 -9.13
CA LEU A 143 -16.07 9.91 -7.98
C LEU A 143 -15.17 11.14 -7.84
N ASP A 144 -15.43 11.97 -6.83
CA ASP A 144 -14.62 13.14 -6.52
C ASP A 144 -13.32 12.74 -5.81
N PHE A 145 -12.32 12.39 -6.62
CA PHE A 145 -11.02 11.98 -6.09
C PHE A 145 -10.36 13.11 -5.28
N CYS A 146 -10.57 14.38 -5.64
CA CYS A 146 -9.98 15.49 -4.91
C CYS A 146 -10.53 15.50 -3.49
N GLN A 147 -11.85 15.35 -3.33
CA GLN A 147 -12.50 15.31 -2.03
C GLN A 147 -11.97 14.13 -1.20
N HIS A 148 -11.86 12.94 -1.80
CA HIS A 148 -11.39 11.75 -1.09
C HIS A 148 -9.90 11.79 -0.73
N TRP A 149 -9.06 12.40 -1.57
CA TRP A 149 -7.60 12.36 -1.39
C TRP A 149 -7.11 13.57 -0.59
N THR A 150 -7.82 14.70 -0.66
CA THR A 150 -7.35 15.98 -0.11
C THR A 150 -8.37 16.74 0.74
N ASN A 151 -9.61 16.25 0.84
CA ASN A 151 -10.75 16.97 1.45
C ASN A 151 -11.15 18.28 0.75
N HIS A 152 -10.69 18.50 -0.49
CA HIS A 152 -11.09 19.63 -1.34
C HIS A 152 -11.77 19.08 -2.59
N PRO A 153 -12.93 19.61 -3.03
CA PRO A 153 -13.66 19.06 -4.16
C PRO A 153 -12.92 19.27 -5.49
N CYS A 154 -13.20 18.41 -6.47
CA CYS A 154 -12.72 18.62 -7.84
C CYS A 154 -13.54 19.72 -8.53
N ASP A 155 -12.91 20.42 -9.48
CA ASP A 155 -13.60 21.43 -10.27
C ASP A 155 -14.63 20.77 -11.21
N ALA A 156 -15.73 21.45 -11.49
CA ALA A 156 -16.73 20.98 -12.48
C ALA A 156 -16.09 20.67 -13.84
N ALA A 157 -15.12 21.50 -14.26
CA ALA A 157 -14.37 21.32 -15.51
C ALA A 157 -13.63 19.96 -15.59
N TYR A 158 -13.19 19.39 -14.46
CA TYR A 158 -12.61 18.05 -14.44
C TYR A 158 -13.65 17.02 -14.86
N PHE A 159 -14.83 17.03 -14.24
CA PHE A 159 -15.91 16.09 -14.51
C PHE A 159 -16.44 16.22 -15.95
N GLU A 160 -16.61 17.46 -16.44
CA GLU A 160 -16.99 17.73 -17.82
C GLU A 160 -15.99 17.14 -18.82
N THR A 161 -14.69 17.26 -18.54
CA THR A 161 -13.62 16.76 -19.42
C THR A 161 -13.61 15.23 -19.49
N ILE A 162 -13.81 14.54 -18.37
CA ILE A 162 -13.76 13.07 -18.33
C ILE A 162 -15.08 12.40 -18.71
N ALA A 163 -16.21 13.14 -18.66
CA ALA A 163 -17.55 12.61 -18.87
C ALA A 163 -17.69 11.80 -20.17
N PRO A 164 -17.23 12.26 -21.36
CA PRO A 164 -17.36 11.49 -22.59
C PRO A 164 -16.69 10.11 -22.53
N VAL A 165 -15.53 10.01 -21.86
CA VAL A 165 -14.81 8.74 -21.70
C VAL A 165 -15.63 7.80 -20.83
N PHE A 166 -16.09 8.25 -19.66
CA PHE A 166 -16.81 7.39 -18.73
C PHE A 166 -18.23 7.04 -19.21
N THR A 167 -18.90 7.90 -19.98
CA THR A 167 -20.17 7.57 -20.62
C THR A 167 -20.01 6.43 -21.63
N GLU A 168 -18.93 6.42 -22.41
CA GLU A 168 -18.65 5.29 -23.31
C GLU A 168 -18.30 4.01 -22.52
N LEU A 169 -17.52 4.11 -21.44
CA LEU A 169 -17.23 2.98 -20.56
C LEU A 169 -18.52 2.41 -19.94
N GLU A 170 -19.43 3.26 -19.48
CA GLU A 170 -20.75 2.86 -18.95
C GLU A 170 -21.58 2.12 -20.01
N ARG A 171 -21.65 2.64 -21.24
CA ARG A 171 -22.39 2.00 -22.34
C ARG A 171 -21.81 0.63 -22.70
N GLN A 172 -20.48 0.52 -22.75
CA GLN A 172 -19.79 -0.74 -23.05
C GLN A 172 -19.92 -1.75 -21.90
N SER A 173 -19.84 -1.28 -20.65
CA SER A 173 -20.03 -2.10 -19.45
C SER A 173 -21.46 -2.66 -19.38
N ALA A 174 -22.47 -1.86 -19.73
CA ALA A 174 -23.87 -2.26 -19.74
C ALA A 174 -24.19 -3.43 -20.69
N ILE A 175 -23.43 -3.57 -21.79
CA ILE A 175 -23.54 -4.72 -22.71
C ILE A 175 -22.57 -5.85 -22.39
N GLY A 176 -21.84 -5.78 -21.27
CA GLY A 176 -20.87 -6.79 -20.86
C GLY A 176 -19.67 -6.90 -21.80
N ALA A 177 -19.29 -5.81 -22.49
CA ALA A 177 -18.24 -5.85 -23.48
C ALA A 177 -16.87 -6.14 -22.85
N HIS A 178 -16.10 -7.00 -23.52
CA HIS A 178 -14.73 -7.31 -23.13
C HIS A 178 -13.76 -6.21 -23.58
N TRP A 179 -12.74 -5.90 -22.78
CA TRP A 179 -11.75 -4.86 -23.09
C TRP A 179 -11.00 -5.13 -24.41
N SER A 180 -10.75 -6.41 -24.72
CA SER A 180 -10.14 -6.82 -25.99
C SER A 180 -11.10 -6.75 -27.19
N ALA A 181 -12.42 -6.74 -26.97
CA ALA A 181 -13.43 -6.69 -28.03
C ALA A 181 -13.56 -5.28 -28.65
N LEU A 182 -12.84 -4.29 -28.12
CA LEU A 182 -12.75 -2.97 -28.74
C LEU A 182 -11.97 -3.00 -30.06
N HIS A 183 -11.20 -4.06 -30.34
CA HIS A 183 -10.39 -4.21 -31.56
C HIS A 183 -9.48 -2.99 -31.86
N LEU A 184 -8.99 -2.36 -30.80
CA LEU A 184 -8.04 -1.24 -30.83
C LEU A 184 -6.65 -1.70 -30.41
N THR A 185 -5.62 -1.11 -31.02
CA THR A 185 -4.24 -1.19 -30.52
C THR A 185 -4.12 -0.56 -29.12
N GLU A 186 -3.06 -0.87 -28.39
CA GLU A 186 -2.83 -0.26 -27.07
C GLU A 186 -2.63 1.26 -27.17
N GLN A 187 -2.02 1.76 -28.24
CA GLN A 187 -1.91 3.20 -28.50
C GLN A 187 -3.27 3.85 -28.73
N GLU A 188 -4.17 3.21 -29.49
CA GLU A 188 -5.52 3.73 -29.73
C GLU A 188 -6.38 3.68 -28.47
N LYS A 189 -6.29 2.61 -27.66
CA LYS A 189 -6.94 2.54 -26.35
C LYS A 189 -6.43 3.66 -25.43
N ALA A 190 -5.12 3.88 -25.41
CA ALA A 190 -4.56 4.98 -24.64
C ALA A 190 -5.03 6.35 -25.15
N ALA A 191 -5.12 6.55 -26.47
CA ALA A 191 -5.68 7.77 -27.06
C ALA A 191 -7.11 8.04 -26.61
N ARG A 192 -7.93 6.98 -26.64
CA ARG A 192 -9.37 7.07 -26.48
C ARG A 192 -9.81 7.12 -25.02
N PHE A 193 -9.15 6.37 -24.14
CA PHE A 193 -9.59 6.19 -22.75
C PHE A 193 -8.61 6.75 -21.72
N TYR A 194 -7.30 6.57 -21.89
CA TYR A 194 -6.34 6.88 -20.83
C TYR A 194 -5.83 8.32 -20.87
N ARG A 195 -5.35 8.78 -22.04
CA ARG A 195 -4.77 10.13 -22.20
C ARG A 195 -5.73 11.25 -21.82
N PRO A 196 -7.01 11.26 -22.24
CA PRO A 196 -7.92 12.34 -21.85
C PRO A 196 -8.14 12.40 -20.34
N VAL A 197 -8.31 11.25 -19.68
CA VAL A 197 -8.49 11.17 -18.23
C VAL A 197 -7.22 11.59 -17.48
N LEU A 198 -6.04 11.17 -17.95
CA LEU A 198 -4.77 11.54 -17.33
C LEU A 198 -4.42 13.02 -17.53
N LEU A 199 -4.72 13.61 -18.68
CA LEU A 199 -4.57 15.05 -18.90
C LEU A 199 -5.49 15.86 -17.98
N ALA A 200 -6.75 15.44 -17.84
CA ALA A 200 -7.70 16.05 -16.91
C ALA A 200 -7.23 15.92 -15.45
N LEU A 201 -6.75 14.73 -15.06
CA LEU A 201 -6.18 14.47 -13.74
C LEU A 201 -4.97 15.36 -13.47
N ALA A 202 -4.02 15.45 -14.40
CA ALA A 202 -2.82 16.27 -14.25
C ALA A 202 -3.18 17.74 -14.05
N ALA A 203 -4.05 18.29 -14.91
CA ALA A 203 -4.51 19.66 -14.81
C ALA A 203 -5.27 19.93 -13.49
N GLN A 204 -6.08 18.98 -13.03
CA GLN A 204 -6.80 19.10 -11.75
C GLN A 204 -5.85 19.07 -10.55
N LEU A 205 -4.87 18.15 -10.53
CA LEU A 205 -3.87 18.08 -9.45
C LEU A 205 -3.04 19.36 -9.36
N GLU A 206 -2.66 19.94 -10.49
CA GLU A 206 -1.94 21.22 -10.53
C GLU A 206 -2.78 22.39 -10.04
N ARG A 207 -4.06 22.48 -10.42
CA ARG A 207 -4.97 23.51 -9.91
C ARG A 207 -5.17 23.37 -8.41
N LEU A 208 -5.46 22.15 -7.95
CA LEU A 208 -5.66 21.80 -6.54
C LEU A 208 -4.46 22.22 -5.70
N ALA A 209 -3.23 21.90 -6.14
CA ALA A 209 -2.01 22.27 -5.45
C ALA A 209 -1.71 23.79 -5.45
N ARG A 210 -2.21 24.54 -6.45
CA ARG A 210 -2.10 26.00 -6.47
C ARG A 210 -3.13 26.69 -5.56
N GLN A 211 -4.33 26.12 -5.46
CA GLN A 211 -5.44 26.69 -4.69
C GLN A 211 -5.35 26.35 -3.19
N HIS A 212 -4.78 25.19 -2.84
CA HIS A 212 -4.78 24.66 -1.49
C HIS A 212 -3.36 24.27 -1.06
N THR A 213 -2.81 25.01 -0.09
CA THR A 213 -1.43 24.81 0.39
C THR A 213 -1.21 23.46 1.08
N ASP A 214 -2.26 22.84 1.59
CA ASP A 214 -2.23 21.53 2.25
C ASP A 214 -2.36 20.35 1.26
N ALA A 215 -2.85 20.58 0.04
CA ALA A 215 -3.12 19.53 -0.94
C ALA A 215 -1.90 18.63 -1.26
N PRO A 216 -0.67 19.15 -1.46
CA PRO A 216 0.51 18.29 -1.66
C PRO A 216 0.71 17.28 -0.53
N SER A 217 0.62 17.75 0.72
CA SER A 217 0.78 16.90 1.90
C SER A 217 -0.34 15.87 2.02
N ALA A 218 -1.57 16.28 1.72
CA ALA A 218 -2.75 15.42 1.78
C ALA A 218 -2.72 14.31 0.71
N LEU A 219 -2.26 14.63 -0.51
CA LEU A 219 -2.08 13.65 -1.60
C LEU A 219 -1.09 12.55 -1.20
N VAL A 220 0.08 12.92 -0.68
CA VAL A 220 1.09 11.94 -0.24
C VAL A 220 0.60 11.12 0.95
N ALA A 221 -0.05 11.76 1.92
CA ALA A 221 -0.66 11.04 3.04
C ALA A 221 -1.78 10.09 2.59
N TYR A 222 -2.53 10.44 1.55
CA TYR A 222 -3.53 9.53 0.97
C TYR A 222 -2.88 8.33 0.29
N PHE A 223 -1.78 8.52 -0.46
CA PHE A 223 -1.08 7.43 -1.15
C PHE A 223 -0.36 6.48 -0.22
N LEU A 224 0.25 6.99 0.85
CA LEU A 224 1.11 6.20 1.73
C LEU A 224 0.43 5.79 3.04
N GLY A 225 -0.63 6.48 3.45
CA GLY A 225 -1.23 6.34 4.78
C GLY A 225 -0.88 7.53 5.68
N ARG A 226 -1.70 7.70 6.74
CA ARG A 226 -1.62 8.85 7.66
C ARG A 226 -0.92 8.53 8.98
N GLN A 227 -0.68 7.26 9.26
CA GLN A 227 -0.10 6.77 10.50
C GLN A 227 1.29 6.23 10.25
N ASP A 228 2.07 6.10 11.33
CA ASP A 228 3.40 5.52 11.28
C ASP A 228 3.31 4.00 11.09
N PHE A 229 4.07 3.45 10.15
CA PHE A 229 4.07 2.01 9.86
C PHE A 229 5.36 1.55 9.18
N TYR A 230 5.57 0.23 9.20
CA TYR A 230 6.56 -0.42 8.38
C TYR A 230 5.91 -1.08 7.17
N LYS A 231 6.43 -0.81 5.97
CA LYS A 231 6.07 -1.58 4.78
C LYS A 231 6.99 -2.78 4.68
N LEU A 232 6.42 -3.98 4.81
CA LEU A 232 7.13 -5.26 4.73
C LEU A 232 6.80 -5.91 3.39
N ILE A 233 7.79 -6.01 2.51
CA ILE A 233 7.65 -6.57 1.17
C ILE A 233 8.37 -7.92 1.12
N VAL A 234 7.64 -9.00 0.90
CA VAL A 234 8.23 -10.32 0.65
C VAL A 234 8.24 -10.59 -0.84
N SER A 235 9.44 -10.75 -1.40
CA SER A 235 9.67 -11.12 -2.79
C SER A 235 10.02 -12.60 -2.88
N MET A 236 9.08 -13.41 -3.33
CA MET A 236 9.24 -14.84 -3.61
C MET A 236 10.25 -15.10 -4.74
N PRO A 237 10.28 -14.32 -5.85
CA PRO A 237 11.24 -14.54 -6.92
C PRO A 237 12.70 -14.36 -6.48
N THR A 238 12.97 -13.31 -5.69
CA THR A 238 14.33 -13.00 -5.24
C THR A 238 14.67 -13.59 -3.87
N ARG A 239 13.68 -14.21 -3.20
CA ARG A 239 13.77 -14.71 -1.81
C ARG A 239 14.35 -13.68 -0.85
N THR A 240 13.78 -12.49 -0.91
CA THR A 240 14.17 -11.37 -0.05
C THR A 240 12.96 -10.78 0.65
N THR A 241 13.16 -10.31 1.86
CA THR A 241 12.20 -9.47 2.57
C THR A 241 12.81 -8.08 2.78
N THR A 242 12.08 -7.04 2.38
CA THR A 242 12.45 -5.64 2.55
C THR A 242 11.51 -4.99 3.57
N VAL A 243 12.04 -4.16 4.47
CA VAL A 243 11.29 -3.37 5.44
C VAL A 243 11.62 -1.89 5.25
N GLN A 244 10.61 -1.07 4.98
CA GLN A 244 10.72 0.39 4.86
C GLN A 244 9.97 1.07 6.01
N ALA A 245 10.59 2.04 6.68
CA ALA A 245 10.02 2.72 7.85
C ALA A 245 9.37 4.06 7.49
N PHE A 246 8.03 4.11 7.44
CA PHE A 246 7.27 5.33 7.19
C PHE A 246 6.89 5.99 8.52
N SER A 247 7.75 6.89 8.99
CA SER A 247 7.62 7.59 10.28
C SER A 247 7.16 9.03 10.09
N PHE A 248 5.85 9.31 10.08
CA PHE A 248 5.28 10.65 9.88
C PHE A 248 5.07 11.43 11.18
N ALA A 249 4.76 10.74 12.27
CA ALA A 249 4.61 11.29 13.62
C ALA A 249 5.90 11.13 14.45
N GLY A 250 6.82 10.27 14.01
CA GLY A 250 8.11 10.06 14.69
C GLY A 250 8.04 8.98 15.77
N THR A 251 7.05 8.08 15.73
CA THR A 251 6.83 7.08 16.78
C THR A 251 7.62 5.79 16.57
N LEU A 252 8.15 5.56 15.37
CA LEU A 252 8.89 4.35 15.03
C LEU A 252 10.29 4.33 15.66
N GLY A 253 10.73 3.15 16.09
CA GLY A 253 12.08 2.87 16.60
C GLY A 253 12.43 3.57 17.91
N GLN A 254 11.42 4.05 18.64
CA GLN A 254 11.63 4.69 19.93
C GLN A 254 12.05 3.67 21.00
N THR A 255 13.03 4.04 21.80
CA THR A 255 13.41 3.25 22.98
C THR A 255 12.34 3.44 24.07
N PRO A 256 11.79 2.36 24.64
CA PRO A 256 10.89 2.47 25.77
C PRO A 256 11.57 3.20 26.94
N ASN A 257 10.80 3.95 27.74
CA ASN A 257 11.30 4.58 28.96
C ASN A 257 11.65 3.50 30.01
N VAL A 258 12.84 2.91 29.90
CA VAL A 258 13.39 1.94 30.85
C VAL A 258 14.53 2.60 31.62
N SER A 259 14.74 2.20 32.88
CA SER A 259 15.84 2.68 33.72
C SER A 259 17.20 2.56 33.00
N LYS A 260 18.07 3.56 33.22
CA LYS A 260 19.30 3.82 32.45
C LYS A 260 20.25 2.62 32.28
N GLN A 261 20.17 1.58 33.13
CA GLN A 261 21.01 0.39 33.04
C GLN A 261 20.77 -0.48 31.78
N ASN A 262 19.57 -0.50 31.18
CA ASN A 262 19.26 -1.35 30.01
C ASN A 262 19.16 -0.59 28.68
N ALA A 263 19.35 0.73 28.68
CA ALA A 263 19.10 1.59 27.53
C ALA A 263 20.12 1.42 26.38
N ALA A 264 21.29 0.82 26.62
CA ALA A 264 22.28 0.58 25.56
C ALA A 264 21.95 -0.66 24.69
N VAL A 265 21.20 -1.63 25.23
CA VAL A 265 20.89 -2.91 24.56
C VAL A 265 19.63 -2.82 23.70
N ASN A 266 18.72 -1.91 24.04
CA ASN A 266 17.37 -1.82 23.44
C ASN A 266 17.24 -0.57 22.56
N LYS A 267 18.15 -0.39 21.59
CA LYS A 267 18.06 0.69 20.61
C LYS A 267 17.91 0.12 19.22
N SER A 268 17.14 0.82 18.39
CA SER A 268 17.13 0.56 16.96
C SER A 268 18.56 0.60 16.42
N ILE A 269 18.89 -0.31 15.50
CA ILE A 269 20.20 -0.35 14.84
C ILE A 269 20.44 0.87 13.95
N VAL A 270 19.38 1.57 13.56
CA VAL A 270 19.41 2.80 12.74
C VAL A 270 18.44 3.80 13.33
N GLN A 271 18.85 5.07 13.41
CA GLN A 271 17.95 6.13 13.83
C GLN A 271 16.85 6.35 12.78
N ILE A 272 15.59 6.09 13.15
CA ILE A 272 14.44 6.39 12.29
C ILE A 272 14.04 7.84 12.53
N THR A 273 14.18 8.64 11.49
CA THR A 273 13.82 10.07 11.54
C THR A 273 12.41 10.30 11.03
N ARG A 274 11.79 11.37 11.50
CA ARG A 274 10.46 11.78 11.03
C ARG A 274 10.55 12.23 9.57
N LEU A 275 9.77 11.58 8.71
CA LEU A 275 9.59 11.94 7.31
C LEU A 275 8.73 13.18 7.19
N SER A 276 9.23 14.16 6.45
CA SER A 276 8.50 15.39 6.17
C SER A 276 7.64 15.21 4.91
N LEU A 277 6.31 15.32 5.05
CA LEU A 277 5.38 15.36 3.91
C LEU A 277 5.68 16.57 3.01
N PRO A 278 5.42 16.53 1.70
CA PRO A 278 5.72 17.66 0.82
C PRO A 278 4.83 18.87 1.12
N THR A 279 5.31 20.05 0.73
CA THR A 279 4.56 21.31 0.78
C THR A 279 4.23 21.87 -0.59
N ARG A 280 4.83 21.32 -1.66
CA ARG A 280 4.65 21.81 -3.02
C ARG A 280 4.68 20.67 -4.03
N LEU A 281 3.68 20.65 -4.91
CA LEU A 281 3.72 19.89 -6.15
C LEU A 281 4.70 20.59 -7.11
N GLN A 282 5.72 19.86 -7.57
CA GLN A 282 6.74 20.42 -8.47
C GLN A 282 6.38 20.22 -9.94
N ALA A 283 5.97 19.01 -10.32
CA ALA A 283 5.59 18.71 -11.70
C ALA A 283 4.62 17.51 -11.77
N VAL A 284 3.77 17.53 -12.81
CA VAL A 284 3.00 16.39 -13.28
C VAL A 284 3.25 16.24 -14.77
N ALA A 285 3.77 15.09 -15.21
CA ALA A 285 4.09 14.85 -16.60
C ALA A 285 3.82 13.40 -16.99
N PHE A 286 3.66 13.11 -18.29
CA PHE A 286 3.66 11.72 -18.74
C PHE A 286 5.03 11.08 -18.51
N LYS A 287 5.03 9.82 -18.09
CA LYS A 287 6.25 9.02 -18.07
C LYS A 287 6.77 8.88 -19.51
N PRO A 288 8.09 9.07 -19.76
CA PRO A 288 8.65 8.90 -21.10
C PRO A 288 8.25 7.56 -21.71
N HIS A 289 7.85 7.58 -22.98
CA HIS A 289 7.40 6.40 -23.74
C HIS A 289 6.19 5.67 -23.12
N SER A 290 5.34 6.36 -22.36
CA SER A 290 4.10 5.81 -21.81
C SER A 290 2.92 6.75 -22.05
N ASP A 291 1.82 6.18 -22.53
CA ASP A 291 0.58 6.91 -22.83
C ASP A 291 -0.50 6.72 -21.75
N ASN A 292 -0.18 5.97 -20.69
CA ASN A 292 -1.12 5.63 -19.63
C ASN A 292 -0.52 5.81 -18.22
N THR A 293 0.64 6.47 -18.10
CA THR A 293 1.30 6.67 -16.82
C THR A 293 1.74 8.12 -16.65
N LEU A 294 1.33 8.74 -15.55
CA LEU A 294 1.87 10.02 -15.10
C LEU A 294 3.03 9.80 -14.11
N LEU A 295 4.00 10.70 -14.14
CA LEU A 295 4.98 10.93 -13.09
C LEU A 295 4.59 12.21 -12.37
N ILE A 296 4.56 12.15 -11.04
CA ILE A 296 4.25 13.27 -10.16
C ILE A 296 5.45 13.46 -9.25
N THR A 297 6.01 14.67 -9.21
CA THR A 297 7.10 15.03 -8.31
C THR A 297 6.68 16.13 -7.36
N PHE A 298 7.12 16.03 -6.12
CA PHE A 298 6.92 17.02 -5.08
C PHE A 298 8.27 17.46 -4.50
N ASP A 299 8.26 18.54 -3.72
CA ASP A 299 9.42 18.87 -2.90
C ASP A 299 9.72 17.79 -1.86
N ARG A 300 10.92 17.85 -1.26
CA ARG A 300 11.39 16.85 -0.28
C ARG A 300 11.52 15.44 -0.89
N ASP A 301 11.83 15.40 -2.19
CA ASP A 301 12.19 14.21 -2.98
C ASP A 301 11.11 13.11 -3.06
N TRP A 302 9.87 13.46 -2.75
CA TRP A 302 8.72 12.58 -2.99
C TRP A 302 8.38 12.53 -4.48
N ALA A 303 8.32 11.33 -5.06
CA ALA A 303 7.84 11.14 -6.41
C ALA A 303 7.03 9.86 -6.55
N PHE A 304 6.01 9.92 -7.41
CA PHE A 304 5.10 8.81 -7.67
C PHE A 304 4.87 8.62 -9.17
N SER A 305 4.65 7.37 -9.57
CA SER A 305 4.08 7.01 -10.86
C SER A 305 2.65 6.54 -10.69
N LEU A 306 1.76 7.01 -11.58
CA LEU A 306 0.33 6.75 -11.57
C LEU A 306 -0.07 6.14 -12.91
N ARG A 307 -0.21 4.81 -12.96
CA ARG A 307 -0.60 4.10 -14.19
C ARG A 307 -2.10 3.83 -14.23
N LEU A 308 -2.81 4.45 -15.17
CA LEU A 308 -4.22 4.23 -15.40
C LEU A 308 -4.45 3.00 -16.31
N HIS A 309 -5.36 2.12 -15.91
CA HIS A 309 -5.72 0.94 -16.69
C HIS A 309 -7.12 0.44 -16.36
N ASN A 310 -7.73 -0.31 -17.29
CA ASN A 310 -8.87 -1.16 -16.98
C ASN A 310 -8.38 -2.38 -16.21
N ALA A 311 -8.86 -2.57 -14.97
CA ALA A 311 -8.36 -3.61 -14.07
C ALA A 311 -8.98 -5.00 -14.31
N SER A 312 -10.04 -5.05 -15.12
CA SER A 312 -10.78 -6.27 -15.44
C SER A 312 -10.57 -6.68 -16.89
N ALA A 313 -10.93 -7.92 -17.21
CA ALA A 313 -11.05 -8.35 -18.59
C ALA A 313 -12.25 -7.68 -19.28
N TYR A 314 -13.31 -7.39 -18.51
CA TYR A 314 -14.49 -6.66 -18.97
C TYR A 314 -14.29 -5.16 -18.79
N ILE A 315 -14.99 -4.38 -19.62
CA ILE A 315 -15.03 -2.94 -19.48
C ILE A 315 -15.82 -2.60 -18.21
N GLU A 316 -15.17 -1.89 -17.29
CA GLU A 316 -15.78 -1.39 -16.05
C GLU A 316 -16.17 0.08 -16.19
N THR A 317 -17.12 0.54 -15.38
CA THR A 317 -17.53 1.96 -15.28
C THR A 317 -16.49 2.86 -14.60
N SER A 318 -15.36 2.28 -14.17
CA SER A 318 -14.25 2.99 -13.52
C SER A 318 -12.92 2.48 -14.02
N LEU A 319 -11.90 3.33 -13.98
CA LEU A 319 -10.52 2.98 -14.29
C LEU A 319 -9.67 2.97 -13.03
N LYS A 320 -8.69 2.06 -12.96
CA LYS A 320 -7.83 1.88 -11.79
C LYS A 320 -6.47 2.55 -11.98
N LEU A 321 -6.02 3.27 -10.96
CA LEU A 321 -4.67 3.80 -10.88
C LEU A 321 -3.80 2.82 -10.07
N ASP A 322 -2.68 2.39 -10.64
CA ASP A 322 -1.58 1.74 -9.91
C ASP A 322 -0.61 2.84 -9.47
N VAL A 323 -0.64 3.21 -8.19
CA VAL A 323 0.21 4.27 -7.61
C VAL A 323 1.45 3.65 -6.99
N ARG A 324 2.63 4.02 -7.50
CA ARG A 324 3.92 3.54 -6.99
C ARG A 324 4.82 4.69 -6.64
N MET A 325 5.51 4.59 -5.52
CA MET A 325 6.55 5.55 -5.14
C MET A 325 7.78 5.29 -6.00
N THR A 326 8.25 6.30 -6.73
CA THR A 326 9.44 6.24 -7.60
C THR A 326 10.65 6.91 -7.00
N SER A 327 10.45 7.78 -6.01
CA SER A 327 11.48 8.40 -5.20
C SER A 327 10.94 8.62 -3.80
N ALA A 328 11.83 8.52 -2.80
CA ALA A 328 11.52 8.73 -1.40
C ALA A 328 12.47 9.79 -0.81
N PRO A 329 12.07 10.48 0.28
CA PRO A 329 12.96 11.37 0.99
C PRO A 329 14.21 10.65 1.50
N PRO A 330 15.38 11.31 1.57
CA PRO A 330 16.63 10.70 2.06
C PRO A 330 16.57 10.07 3.47
N GLY A 331 15.59 10.47 4.29
CA GLY A 331 15.38 9.94 5.64
C GLY A 331 14.63 8.61 5.71
N LEU A 332 14.14 8.06 4.58
CA LEU A 332 13.44 6.79 4.57
C LEU A 332 14.43 5.65 4.87
N VAL A 333 14.26 5.00 6.02
CA VAL A 333 15.05 3.82 6.38
C VAL A 333 14.51 2.61 5.63
N GLU A 334 15.39 1.91 4.92
CA GLU A 334 15.11 0.64 4.24
C GLU A 334 16.15 -0.40 4.65
N LEU A 335 15.67 -1.57 5.09
CA LEU A 335 16.51 -2.74 5.34
C LEU A 335 16.04 -3.92 4.48
N GLN A 336 16.96 -4.77 4.06
CA GLN A 336 16.66 -5.96 3.28
C GLN A 336 17.39 -7.18 3.84
N GLU A 337 16.74 -8.34 3.80
CA GLU A 337 17.31 -9.62 4.22
C GLU A 337 16.92 -10.73 3.22
N ARG A 338 17.87 -11.61 2.89
CA ARG A 338 17.63 -12.82 2.08
C ARG A 338 17.19 -13.99 2.97
N TRP A 339 16.42 -14.93 2.42
CA TRP A 339 15.91 -16.10 3.15
C TRP A 339 15.80 -17.37 2.30
#